data_AF-A0A821DV30-F1
#
_entry.id   AF-A0A821DV30-F1
#
_cell.length_a   1.000
_cell.length_b   1.000
_cell.length_c   1.000
_cell.angle_alpha   90.00
_cell.angle_beta   90.00
_cell.angle_gamma   90.00
#
_symmetry.space_group_name_H-M   'P 1'
#
loop_
_entity.id
_entity.type
_entity.pdbx_description
1 polymer ?
#
loop_
_entity_poly.entity_id
_entity_poly.type
_entity_poly.pdbx_seq_one_letter_code
_entity_poly.pdbx_strand_id
1 'polypeptide(L)'
;LHLACVWNQLESIKYIIAGGGDIEQKTVNGEKPIDIARRYHHNDLVDYLEWIAIRNTFIRIINGAKDFLADPAKNMNKLNKDDKKKLEKYVNDALKWSDENQNNSNARELFANKSKEAEEFFAPFYANAQAEMDLNNANVSNASRPQLGTPKSGKK
;
A
#
# COMPACT_ATOMS: atom_id res chain seq x y z
N LEU A 1 -19.08 10.58 -5.94
CA LEU A 1 -17.96 10.62 -6.92
C LEU A 1 -18.43 10.24 -8.34
N HIS A 2 -18.90 9.02 -8.58
CA HIS A 2 -19.37 8.55 -9.90
C HIS A 2 -20.30 9.53 -10.65
N LEU A 3 -21.35 10.04 -9.99
CA LEU A 3 -22.27 11.01 -10.61
C LEU A 3 -21.56 12.31 -11.03
N ALA A 4 -20.63 12.80 -10.21
CA ALA A 4 -19.87 14.00 -10.55
C ALA A 4 -18.99 13.78 -11.79
N CYS A 5 -18.49 12.56 -12.00
CA CYS A 5 -17.76 12.18 -13.21
C CYS A 5 -18.64 12.17 -14.46
N VAL A 6 -19.91 11.76 -14.36
CA VAL A 6 -20.86 11.82 -15.51
C VAL A 6 -21.00 13.25 -16.02
N TRP A 7 -21.12 14.21 -15.10
CA TRP A 7 -21.38 15.62 -15.38
C TRP A 7 -20.12 16.49 -15.53
N ASN A 8 -18.93 15.88 -15.59
CA ASN A 8 -17.62 16.57 -15.63
C ASN A 8 -17.45 17.69 -14.57
N GLN A 9 -17.90 17.43 -13.34
CA GLN A 9 -17.87 18.42 -12.26
C GLN A 9 -16.52 18.41 -11.52
N LEU A 10 -15.45 18.86 -12.19
CA LEU A 10 -14.08 18.76 -11.68
C LEU A 10 -13.89 19.33 -10.27
N GLU A 11 -14.45 20.50 -9.98
CA GLU A 11 -14.33 21.11 -8.65
C GLU A 11 -15.06 20.32 -7.56
N SER A 12 -16.24 19.76 -7.87
CA SER A 12 -16.93 18.86 -6.95
C SER A 12 -16.14 17.58 -6.71
N ILE A 13 -15.48 17.07 -7.74
CA ILE A 13 -14.64 15.87 -7.66
C ILE A 13 -13.42 16.14 -6.77
N LYS A 14 -12.72 17.26 -6.95
CA LYS A 14 -11.62 17.70 -6.08
C LYS A 14 -12.06 17.77 -4.62
N TYR A 15 -13.22 18.38 -4.34
CA TYR A 15 -13.78 18.48 -3.00
C TYR A 15 -14.10 17.11 -2.39
N ILE A 16 -14.76 16.22 -3.15
CA ILE A 16 -15.09 14.86 -2.71
C ILE A 16 -13.82 14.07 -2.38
N ILE A 17 -12.79 14.14 -3.23
CA ILE A 17 -11.51 13.44 -3.01
C ILE A 17 -10.78 14.00 -1.79
N ALA A 18 -10.78 15.32 -1.61
CA ALA A 18 -10.18 15.96 -0.43
C ALA A 18 -10.89 15.52 0.88
N GLY A 19 -12.19 15.23 0.81
CA GLY A 19 -12.97 14.67 1.92
C GLY A 19 -12.80 13.15 2.13
N GLY A 20 -11.88 12.49 1.42
CA GLY A 20 -11.66 11.05 1.54
C GLY A 20 -12.52 10.19 0.63
N GLY A 21 -13.08 10.75 -0.45
CA GLY A 21 -13.81 10.00 -1.46
C GLY A 21 -12.95 8.93 -2.13
N ASP A 22 -13.46 7.70 -2.18
CA ASP A 22 -12.77 6.55 -2.76
C ASP A 22 -12.85 6.56 -4.29
N ILE A 23 -11.70 6.73 -4.95
CA ILE A 23 -11.56 6.72 -6.41
C ILE A 23 -11.50 5.31 -7.01
N GLU A 24 -11.35 4.28 -6.18
CA GLU A 24 -11.29 2.87 -6.59
C GLU A 24 -12.65 2.17 -6.45
N GLN A 25 -13.60 2.82 -5.76
CA GLN A 25 -14.96 2.31 -5.56
C GLN A 25 -15.62 2.02 -6.91
N LYS A 26 -16.28 0.88 -7.02
CA LYS A 26 -17.00 0.47 -8.24
C LYS A 26 -18.50 0.69 -8.13
N THR A 27 -19.14 0.99 -9.26
CA THR A 27 -20.60 0.95 -9.37
C THR A 27 -21.12 -0.49 -9.40
N VAL A 28 -22.45 -0.65 -9.42
CA VAL A 28 -23.12 -1.94 -9.65
C VAL A 28 -22.71 -2.61 -10.97
N ASN A 29 -22.26 -1.83 -11.95
CA ASN A 29 -21.79 -2.32 -13.25
C ASN A 29 -20.28 -2.60 -13.25
N GLY A 30 -19.60 -2.45 -12.12
CA GLY A 30 -18.15 -2.66 -12.01
C GLY A 30 -17.28 -1.49 -12.51
N GLU A 31 -17.88 -0.37 -12.93
CA GLU A 31 -17.16 0.82 -13.40
C GLU A 31 -16.59 1.61 -12.23
N LYS A 32 -15.32 2.00 -12.30
CA LYS A 32 -14.71 3.02 -11.43
C LYS A 32 -15.06 4.44 -11.91
N PRO A 33 -14.84 5.49 -11.10
CA PRO A 33 -15.00 6.88 -11.51
C PRO A 33 -14.25 7.25 -12.80
N ILE A 34 -13.02 6.73 -12.98
CA ILE A 34 -12.21 6.97 -14.18
C ILE A 34 -12.80 6.31 -15.43
N ASP A 35 -13.45 5.14 -15.28
CA ASP A 35 -14.08 4.45 -16.40
C ASP A 35 -15.27 5.25 -16.92
N ILE A 36 -16.04 5.86 -16.01
CA ILE A 36 -17.12 6.79 -16.37
C ILE A 36 -16.54 8.02 -17.10
N ALA A 37 -15.48 8.63 -16.57
CA ALA A 37 -14.85 9.78 -17.23
C ALA A 37 -14.38 9.45 -18.65
N ARG A 38 -13.80 8.27 -18.87
CA ARG A 38 -13.40 7.77 -20.20
C ARG A 38 -14.61 7.51 -21.10
N ARG A 39 -15.66 6.88 -20.59
CA ARG A 39 -16.90 6.58 -21.34
C ARG A 39 -17.59 7.83 -21.87
N TYR A 40 -17.50 8.94 -21.15
CA TYR A 40 -18.05 10.23 -21.58
C TYR A 40 -17.00 11.17 -22.22
N HIS A 41 -15.77 10.70 -22.45
CA HIS A 41 -14.69 11.46 -23.09
C HIS A 41 -14.26 12.73 -22.35
N HIS A 42 -14.33 12.73 -21.02
CA HIS A 42 -13.89 13.85 -20.18
C HIS A 42 -12.38 13.77 -19.91
N ASN A 43 -11.56 14.08 -20.92
CA ASN A 43 -10.10 13.85 -20.89
C ASN A 43 -9.40 14.56 -19.72
N ASP A 44 -9.68 15.84 -19.47
CA ASP A 44 -9.09 16.59 -18.35
C ASP A 44 -9.37 15.93 -17.00
N LEU A 45 -10.57 15.33 -16.86
CA LEU A 45 -10.96 14.60 -15.66
C LEU A 45 -10.25 13.24 -15.59
N VAL A 46 -10.06 12.56 -16.72
CA VAL A 46 -9.26 11.33 -16.77
C VAL A 46 -7.84 11.60 -16.31
N ASP A 47 -7.19 12.64 -16.85
CA ASP A 47 -5.84 13.03 -16.46
C ASP A 47 -5.74 13.34 -14.96
N TYR A 48 -6.73 14.08 -14.44
CA TYR A 48 -6.81 14.36 -13.01
C TYR A 48 -6.98 13.08 -12.17
N LEU A 49 -7.87 12.16 -12.55
CA LEU A 49 -8.08 10.92 -11.79
C LEU A 49 -6.87 9.98 -11.85
N GLU A 50 -6.17 9.91 -13.00
CA GLU A 50 -4.91 9.15 -13.12
C GLU A 50 -3.82 9.72 -12.21
N TRP A 51 -3.70 11.05 -12.16
CA TRP A 51 -2.82 11.74 -11.23
C TRP A 51 -3.13 11.38 -9.77
N ILE A 52 -4.40 11.45 -9.35
CA ILE A 52 -4.81 11.12 -7.98
C ILE A 52 -4.52 9.65 -7.66
N ALA A 53 -4.72 8.72 -8.60
CA ALA A 53 -4.39 7.31 -8.41
C ALA A 53 -2.89 7.06 -8.16
N ILE A 54 -2.03 7.73 -8.91
CA ILE A 54 -0.57 7.65 -8.73
C ILE A 54 -0.17 8.23 -7.38
N ARG A 55 -0.69 9.41 -7.03
CA ARG A 55 -0.46 10.03 -5.72
C ARG A 55 -0.91 9.12 -4.58
N ASN A 56 -2.10 8.54 -4.67
CA ASN A 56 -2.64 7.66 -3.64
C ASN A 56 -1.82 6.37 -3.49
N THR A 57 -1.26 5.84 -4.59
CA THR A 57 -0.32 4.71 -4.55
C THR A 57 0.90 5.05 -3.70
N PHE A 58 1.54 6.20 -3.96
CA PHE A 58 2.68 6.67 -3.17
C PHE A 58 2.33 6.79 -1.68
N ILE A 59 1.25 7.51 -1.36
CA ILE A 59 0.79 7.72 0.02
C ILE A 59 0.50 6.38 0.71
N ARG A 60 -0.07 5.40 0.01
CA ARG A 60 -0.34 4.06 0.54
C ARG A 60 0.96 3.33 0.90
N ILE A 61 2.00 3.41 0.09
CA ILE A 61 3.32 2.81 0.38
C ILE A 61 3.90 3.42 1.66
N ILE A 62 3.89 4.75 1.75
CA ILE A 62 4.45 5.47 2.91
C ILE A 62 3.67 5.17 4.19
N ASN A 63 2.34 5.17 4.13
CA ASN A 63 1.50 4.80 5.28
C ASN A 63 1.67 3.34 5.66
N GLY A 64 1.80 2.42 4.69
CA GLY A 64 2.11 1.02 4.96
C GLY A 64 3.44 0.85 5.73
N ALA A 65 4.47 1.61 5.35
CA ALA A 65 5.74 1.63 6.08
C ALA A 65 5.59 2.22 7.49
N LYS A 66 4.81 3.29 7.64
CA LYS A 66 4.49 3.88 8.95
C LYS A 66 3.78 2.87 9.86
N ASP A 67 2.82 2.13 9.34
CA ASP A 67 2.10 1.08 10.07
C ASP A 67 3.03 -0.08 10.45
N PHE A 68 3.91 -0.49 9.53
CA PHE A 68 4.93 -1.51 9.80
C PHE A 68 5.89 -1.10 10.93
N LEU A 69 6.28 0.17 10.99
CA LEU A 69 7.10 0.72 12.08
C LEU A 69 6.36 0.75 13.42
N ALA A 70 5.06 1.07 13.39
CA ALA A 70 4.23 1.22 14.58
C ALA A 70 3.79 -0.13 15.19
N ASP A 71 3.70 -1.18 14.38
CA ASP A 71 3.16 -2.48 14.76
C ASP A 71 4.27 -3.53 15.00
N PRO A 72 4.58 -3.87 16.27
CA PRO A 72 5.59 -4.87 16.59
C PRO A 72 5.29 -6.26 16.03
N ALA A 73 4.01 -6.59 15.79
CA ALA A 73 3.63 -7.89 15.23
C ALA A 73 3.98 -7.98 13.74
N LYS A 74 3.86 -6.87 13.00
CA LYS A 74 4.25 -6.80 11.58
C LYS A 74 5.75 -6.80 11.39
N ASN A 75 6.51 -6.21 12.31
CA ASN A 75 7.96 -6.10 12.21
C ASN A 75 8.74 -7.11 13.05
N MET A 76 8.03 -8.06 13.66
CA MET A 76 8.58 -9.15 14.48
C MET A 76 9.41 -8.69 15.70
N ASN A 77 9.32 -7.40 16.08
CA ASN A 77 10.21 -6.76 17.05
C ASN A 77 11.70 -6.97 16.73
N LYS A 78 12.04 -7.19 15.45
CA LYS A 78 13.40 -7.50 14.96
C LYS A 78 14.12 -6.29 14.36
N LEU A 79 13.45 -5.15 14.23
CA LEU A 79 14.13 -3.94 13.77
C LEU A 79 15.13 -3.46 14.81
N ASN A 80 16.39 -3.31 14.38
CA ASN A 80 17.40 -2.65 15.18
C ASN A 80 17.13 -1.12 15.25
N LYS A 81 17.82 -0.45 16.17
CA LYS A 81 17.64 0.98 16.42
C LYS A 81 17.99 1.86 15.21
N ASP A 82 18.97 1.45 14.42
CA ASP A 82 19.47 2.25 13.29
C ASP A 82 18.54 2.14 12.08
N ASP A 83 18.04 0.95 11.79
CA ASP A 83 17.02 0.69 10.76
C ASP A 83 15.73 1.43 11.08
N LYS A 84 15.30 1.40 12.35
CA LYS A 84 14.11 2.14 12.79
C LYS A 84 14.26 3.63 12.53
N LYS A 85 15.38 4.23 12.92
CA LYS A 85 15.67 5.66 12.66
C LYS A 85 15.72 5.98 11.17
N LYS A 86 16.34 5.10 10.37
CA LYS A 86 16.48 5.28 8.91
C LYS A 86 15.11 5.28 8.22
N LEU A 87 14.24 4.35 8.60
CA LEU A 87 12.88 4.23 8.08
C LEU A 87 11.99 5.38 8.53
N GLU A 88 12.01 5.73 9.82
CA GLU A 88 11.26 6.89 10.35
C GLU A 88 11.64 8.17 9.62
N LYS A 89 12.94 8.40 9.41
CA LYS A 89 13.43 9.54 8.64
C LYS A 89 12.88 9.52 7.22
N TYR A 90 13.00 8.39 6.51
CA TYR A 90 12.51 8.28 5.13
C TYR A 90 11.01 8.55 5.03
N VAL A 91 10.20 7.97 5.92
CA VAL A 91 8.74 8.17 5.95
C VAL A 91 8.41 9.66 6.15
N ASN A 92 9.06 10.33 7.10
CA ASN A 92 8.82 11.74 7.37
C ASN A 92 9.23 12.63 6.19
N ASP A 93 10.41 12.39 5.61
CA ASP A 93 10.91 13.13 4.46
C ASP A 93 10.01 12.92 3.22
N ALA A 94 9.51 11.68 3.01
CA ALA A 94 8.61 11.34 1.92
C ALA A 94 7.22 12.00 2.05
N LEU A 95 6.66 12.07 3.26
CA LEU A 95 5.41 12.78 3.52
C LEU A 95 5.56 14.27 3.26
N LYS A 96 6.63 14.89 3.79
CA LYS A 96 6.94 16.29 3.54
C LYS A 96 7.10 16.58 2.05
N TRP A 97 7.87 15.75 1.35
CA TRP A 97 8.06 15.87 -0.09
C TRP A 97 6.74 15.79 -0.86
N SER A 98 5.83 14.89 -0.47
CA SER A 98 4.50 14.77 -1.10
C SER A 98 3.72 16.08 -1.01
N ASP A 99 3.71 16.71 0.17
CA ASP A 99 2.98 17.95 0.40
C ASP A 99 3.53 19.12 -0.41
N GLU A 100 4.85 19.19 -0.58
CA GLU A 100 5.52 20.23 -1.36
C GLU A 100 5.31 20.07 -2.88
N ASN A 101 4.97 18.88 -3.37
CA ASN A 101 4.92 18.56 -4.80
C ASN A 101 3.51 18.35 -5.37
N GLN A 102 2.45 18.59 -4.59
CA GLN A 102 1.05 18.32 -5.02
C GLN A 102 0.61 19.09 -6.27
N ASN A 103 1.18 20.28 -6.50
CA ASN A 103 0.83 21.18 -7.60
C ASN A 103 1.92 21.26 -8.68
N ASN A 104 2.90 20.36 -8.65
CA ASN A 104 3.98 20.35 -9.63
C ASN A 104 3.45 19.97 -11.02
N SER A 105 3.88 20.64 -12.08
CA SER A 105 3.45 20.33 -13.46
C SER A 105 3.81 18.90 -13.89
N ASN A 106 4.87 18.33 -13.32
CA ASN A 106 5.35 16.97 -13.59
C ASN A 106 5.03 16.00 -12.43
N ALA A 107 4.07 16.36 -11.57
CA ALA A 107 3.81 15.59 -10.35
C ALA A 107 3.53 14.11 -10.64
N ARG A 108 2.84 13.80 -11.75
CA ARG A 108 2.56 12.43 -12.19
C ARG A 108 3.82 11.56 -12.28
N GLU A 109 4.82 12.03 -13.01
CA GLU A 109 6.08 11.29 -13.20
C GLU A 109 6.91 11.26 -11.91
N LEU A 110 6.97 12.39 -11.19
CA LEU A 110 7.69 12.48 -9.93
C LEU A 110 7.18 11.50 -8.88
N PHE A 111 5.85 11.39 -8.71
CA PHE A 111 5.25 10.48 -7.75
C PHE A 111 5.36 9.02 -8.19
N ALA A 112 5.30 8.71 -9.48
CA ALA A 112 5.55 7.35 -9.98
C ALA A 112 6.98 6.90 -9.67
N ASN A 113 7.97 7.75 -9.93
CA ASN A 113 9.38 7.48 -9.62
C ASN A 113 9.61 7.36 -8.12
N LYS A 114 9.01 8.25 -7.31
CA LYS A 114 9.10 8.18 -5.85
C LYS A 114 8.41 6.95 -5.25
N SER A 115 7.33 6.47 -5.86
CA SER A 115 6.70 5.20 -5.45
C SER A 115 7.66 4.03 -5.64
N LYS A 116 8.31 3.95 -6.80
CA LYS A 116 9.31 2.91 -7.09
C LYS A 116 10.51 2.97 -6.14
N GLU A 117 11.05 4.16 -5.89
CA GLU A 117 12.16 4.37 -4.94
C GLU A 117 11.76 3.92 -3.53
N ALA A 118 10.55 4.25 -3.08
CA ALA A 118 10.05 3.85 -1.77
C ALA A 118 9.88 2.33 -1.67
N GLU A 119 9.31 1.69 -2.70
CA GLU A 119 9.19 0.22 -2.74
C GLU A 119 10.56 -0.47 -2.65
N GLU A 120 11.53 -0.04 -3.45
CA GLU A 120 12.90 -0.58 -3.43
C GLU A 120 13.57 -0.38 -2.06
N PHE A 121 13.35 0.78 -1.44
CA PHE A 121 13.88 1.09 -0.12
C PHE A 121 13.28 0.20 0.98
N PHE A 122 11.96 -0.05 0.96
CA PHE A 122 11.28 -0.83 1.99
C PHE A 122 11.35 -2.35 1.78
N ALA A 123 11.57 -2.81 0.54
CA ALA A 123 11.63 -4.22 0.17
C ALA A 123 12.48 -5.12 1.11
N PRO A 124 13.74 -4.79 1.45
CA PRO A 124 14.55 -5.65 2.32
C PRO A 124 13.96 -5.82 3.73
N PHE A 125 13.27 -4.81 4.25
CA PHE A 125 12.66 -4.87 5.58
C PHE A 125 11.44 -5.79 5.59
N TYR A 126 10.60 -5.72 4.56
CA TYR A 126 9.45 -6.61 4.41
C TYR A 126 9.87 -8.05 4.14
N ALA A 127 10.90 -8.27 3.31
CA ALA A 127 11.43 -9.60 3.04
C ALA A 127 11.95 -10.27 4.33
N ASN A 128 12.70 -9.53 5.15
CA ASN A 128 13.20 -10.04 6.43
C ASN A 128 12.04 -10.38 7.39
N ALA A 129 11.04 -9.50 7.51
CA ALA A 129 9.89 -9.76 8.36
C ALA A 129 9.09 -10.99 7.91
N GLN A 130 8.86 -11.15 6.60
CA GLN A 130 8.16 -12.29 6.05
C GLN A 130 8.91 -13.61 6.29
N ALA A 131 10.22 -13.62 6.07
CA ALA A 131 11.05 -14.79 6.33
C ALA A 131 10.99 -15.24 7.81
N GLU A 132 11.01 -14.29 8.75
CA GLU A 132 10.87 -14.57 10.18
C GLU A 132 9.48 -15.14 10.53
N MET A 133 8.41 -14.63 9.90
CA MET A 133 7.05 -15.18 10.08
C MET A 133 6.96 -16.62 9.57
N ASP A 134 7.52 -16.90 8.40
CA ASP A 134 7.50 -18.23 7.78
C ASP A 134 8.27 -19.26 8.62
N LEU A 135 9.44 -18.87 9.17
CA LEU A 135 10.22 -19.70 10.10
C LEU A 135 9.43 -20.03 11.37
N ASN A 136 8.75 -19.05 11.96
CA ASN A 136 7.92 -19.29 13.15
C ASN A 136 6.75 -20.22 12.86
N ASN A 137 6.07 -20.06 11.73
CA ASN A 137 4.98 -20.93 11.31
C ASN A 137 5.44 -22.38 11.05
N ALA A 138 6.62 -22.55 10.44
CA ALA A 138 7.23 -23.86 10.22
C ALA A 138 7.57 -24.57 11.54
N ASN A 139 8.05 -23.84 12.54
CA ASN A 139 8.35 -24.38 13.87
C ASN A 139 7.10 -24.82 14.63
N VAL A 140 6.01 -24.04 14.58
CA VAL A 140 4.72 -24.37 15.22
C VAL A 140 4.07 -25.60 14.59
N SER A 141 4.11 -25.71 13.25
CA SER A 141 3.55 -26.86 12.53
C SER A 141 4.34 -28.15 12.78
N ASN A 142 5.67 -28.09 12.88
CA ASN A 142 6.48 -29.25 13.26
C ASN A 142 6.28 -29.69 14.72
N ALA A 143 6.03 -28.76 15.65
CA ALA A 143 5.76 -29.09 17.06
C ALA A 143 4.40 -29.78 17.27
N SER A 144 3.46 -29.62 16.33
CA SER A 144 2.09 -30.13 16.44
C SER A 144 1.89 -31.55 15.87
N ARG A 145 2.96 -32.18 15.33
CA ARG A 145 2.87 -33.53 14.76
C ARG A 145 2.95 -34.57 15.90
N PRO A 146 1.88 -35.34 16.19
CA PRO A 146 1.96 -36.39 17.20
C PRO A 146 2.98 -37.42 16.74
N GLN A 147 3.96 -37.76 17.59
CA GLN A 147 4.82 -38.91 17.34
C GLN A 147 3.92 -40.15 17.35
N LEU A 148 3.57 -40.66 16.17
CA LEU A 148 2.87 -41.93 16.01
C LEU A 148 3.82 -43.01 16.52
N GLY A 149 3.64 -43.42 17.77
CA GLY A 149 4.41 -44.48 18.40
C GLY A 149 4.30 -45.75 17.56
N THR A 150 5.44 -46.28 17.15
CA THR A 150 5.50 -47.55 16.44
C THR A 150 5.02 -48.67 17.37
N PRO A 151 4.11 -49.56 16.94
CA PRO A 151 3.68 -50.68 17.77
C PRO A 151 4.85 -51.65 17.93
N LYS A 152 5.34 -51.83 19.16
CA LYS A 152 6.26 -52.92 19.50
C LYS A 152 5.52 -54.24 19.24
N SER A 153 5.89 -54.96 18.18
CA SER A 153 5.43 -56.32 17.93
C SER A 153 5.95 -57.24 19.04
N GLY A 154 5.11 -57.55 20.02
CA GLY A 154 5.36 -58.57 21.02
C GLY A 154 5.33 -59.94 20.37
N LYS A 155 6.47 -60.63 20.35
CA LYS A 155 6.58 -62.06 20.11
C LYS A 155 5.81 -62.81 21.20
N LYS A 156 4.86 -63.66 20.83
CA LYS A 156 4.59 -64.97 21.44
C LYS A 156 4.04 -65.91 20.37
#